data_AF-G2GXL8-F1
#
_entry.id   AF-G2GXL8-F1
#
_cell.length_a   1.000
_cell.length_b   1.000
_cell.length_c   1.000
_cell.angle_alpha   90.00
_cell.angle_beta   90.00
_cell.angle_gamma   90.00
#
_symmetry.space_group_name_H-M   'P 1'
#
loop_
_entity.id
_entity.type
_entity.pdbx_description
1 polymer ?
#
loop_
_entity_poly.entity_id
_entity_poly.type
_entity_poly.pdbx_seq_one_letter_code
_entity_poly.pdbx_strand_id
1 'polypeptide(L)'
;MLKELLTSDVIQIVPQASNWRDAIAIACRPLIDNDAIEPRYVNAIYRAHEAIGPYYVVGPGIAMPHARPEEGVNKLSLAPKDVY
;
A
#
# COMPACT_ATOMS: atom_id res chain seq x y z
N MET A 1 -1.06 3.52 -19.01
CA MET A 1 -0.35 3.38 -17.72
C MET A 1 -1.26 3.31 -16.50
N LEU A 2 -1.81 4.39 -15.92
CA LEU A 2 -2.61 4.28 -14.68
C LEU A 2 -3.84 3.37 -14.83
N LYS A 3 -4.57 3.48 -15.94
CA LYS A 3 -5.72 2.63 -16.25
C LYS A 3 -5.37 1.14 -16.41
N GLU A 4 -4.11 0.82 -16.72
CA GLU A 4 -3.64 -0.57 -16.84
C GLU A 4 -3.26 -1.16 -15.47
N LEU A 5 -2.80 -0.31 -14.54
CA LEU A 5 -2.39 -0.72 -13.19
C LEU A 5 -3.55 -0.72 -12.18
N LEU A 6 -4.56 0.12 -12.41
CA LEU A 6 -5.70 0.32 -11.51
C LEU A 6 -6.92 -0.46 -11.99
N THR A 7 -6.82 -1.78 -11.93
CA THR A 7 -7.90 -2.71 -12.22
C THR A 7 -8.72 -3.01 -10.96
N SER A 8 -9.94 -3.53 -11.14
CA SER A 8 -10.87 -3.74 -10.01
C SER A 8 -10.34 -4.68 -8.94
N ASP A 9 -9.46 -5.61 -9.28
CA ASP A 9 -8.85 -6.57 -8.36
C ASP A 9 -7.91 -5.91 -7.34
N VAL A 10 -7.37 -4.71 -7.62
CA VAL A 10 -6.44 -4.01 -6.72
C VAL A 10 -7.05 -2.79 -6.02
N ILE A 11 -8.32 -2.46 -6.28
CA ILE A 11 -9.03 -1.34 -5.66
C ILE A 11 -9.79 -1.84 -4.43
N GLN A 12 -9.53 -1.24 -3.28
CA GLN A 12 -10.18 -1.58 -2.01
C GLN A 12 -11.03 -0.41 -1.51
N ILE A 13 -12.30 -0.68 -1.21
CA ILE A 13 -13.22 0.28 -0.60
C ILE A 13 -13.76 -0.38 0.67
N VAL A 14 -13.43 0.16 1.84
CA VAL A 14 -13.74 -0.47 3.13
C VAL A 14 -14.41 0.53 4.09
N PRO A 15 -15.30 0.09 4.99
CA PRO A 15 -16.01 1.00 5.90
C PRO A 15 -15.10 1.62 6.97
N GLN A 16 -14.02 0.94 7.36
CA GLN A 16 -13.04 1.44 8.32
C GLN A 16 -11.73 0.67 8.23
N ALA A 17 -10.66 1.25 8.78
CA ALA A 17 -9.45 0.54 9.16
C ALA A 17 -9.15 0.86 10.62
N SER A 18 -8.73 -0.13 11.40
CA SER A 18 -8.58 0.03 12.85
C SER A 18 -7.44 0.98 13.23
N ASN A 19 -6.39 1.02 12.42
CA ASN A 19 -5.23 1.90 12.59
C ASN A 19 -4.46 2.02 11.27
N TRP A 20 -3.35 2.76 11.28
CA TRP A 20 -2.52 2.97 10.10
C TRP A 20 -1.88 1.68 9.56
N ARG A 21 -1.50 0.72 10.43
CA ARG A 21 -0.94 -0.58 10.01
C ARG A 21 -1.99 -1.38 9.25
N ASP A 22 -3.21 -1.43 9.78
CA ASP A 22 -4.35 -2.09 9.15
C ASP A 22 -4.70 -1.46 7.80
N ALA A 23 -4.71 -0.12 7.72
CA ALA A 23 -4.96 0.58 6.46
C ALA A 23 -3.93 0.23 5.37
N ILE A 24 -2.65 0.14 5.72
CA ILE A 24 -1.58 -0.27 4.80
C ILE A 24 -1.71 -1.76 4.44
N ALA A 25 -2.00 -2.62 5.42
CA ALA A 25 -2.20 -4.05 5.17
C ALA A 25 -3.33 -4.30 4.17
N ILE A 26 -4.47 -3.61 4.32
CA ILE A 26 -5.61 -3.68 3.40
C ILE A 26 -5.20 -3.19 2.01
N ALA A 27 -4.54 -2.03 1.92
CA ALA A 27 -4.11 -1.47 0.63
C ALA A 27 -3.12 -2.39 -0.11
N CYS A 28 -2.20 -3.03 0.61
CA CYS A 28 -1.17 -3.90 0.04
C CYS A 28 -1.64 -5.33 -0.20
N ARG A 29 -2.74 -5.78 0.40
CA ARG A 29 -3.22 -7.18 0.30
C ARG A 29 -3.36 -7.66 -1.15
N PRO A 30 -4.03 -6.93 -2.07
CA PRO A 30 -4.18 -7.38 -3.45
C PRO A 30 -2.84 -7.52 -4.19
N LEU A 31 -1.86 -6.69 -3.83
CA LEU A 31 -0.53 -6.72 -4.42
C LEU A 31 0.29 -7.91 -3.95
N ILE A 32 0.05 -8.40 -2.73
CA ILE A 32 0.62 -9.67 -2.26
C ILE A 32 -0.07 -10.84 -2.95
N ASP A 33 -1.41 -10.82 -3.00
CA ASP A 33 -2.21 -11.92 -3.53
C ASP A 33 -1.95 -12.14 -5.04
N ASN A 34 -1.59 -11.08 -5.78
CA ASN A 34 -1.21 -11.16 -7.20
C ASN A 34 0.31 -11.21 -7.46
N ASP A 35 1.12 -11.44 -6.42
CA ASP A 35 2.58 -11.56 -6.46
C ASP A 35 3.29 -10.31 -7.02
N ALA A 36 2.69 -9.12 -6.90
CA ALA A 36 3.37 -7.87 -7.27
C ALA A 36 4.39 -7.41 -6.24
N ILE A 37 4.13 -7.72 -4.97
CA ILE A 37 5.06 -7.48 -3.86
C ILE A 37 5.12 -8.69 -2.94
N GLU A 38 6.26 -8.88 -2.29
CA GLU A 38 6.42 -9.84 -1.21
C GLU A 38 5.90 -9.25 0.13
N PRO A 39 5.49 -10.10 1.10
CA PRO A 39 5.06 -9.63 2.42
C PRO A 39 6.11 -8.77 3.16
N ARG A 40 7.41 -8.97 2.87
CA ARG A 40 8.49 -8.16 3.44
C ARG A 40 8.44 -6.69 3.02
N TYR A 41 7.82 -6.36 1.88
CA TYR A 41 7.65 -4.98 1.43
C TYR A 41 6.75 -4.20 2.38
N VAL A 42 5.66 -4.82 2.86
CA VAL A 42 4.75 -4.22 3.84
C VAL A 42 5.46 -4.02 5.19
N ASN A 43 6.29 -4.99 5.60
CA ASN A 43 7.12 -4.83 6.80
C ASN A 43 8.13 -3.70 6.68
N ALA A 44 8.70 -3.47 5.50
CA ALA A 44 9.60 -2.34 5.24
C ALA A 44 8.87 -1.00 5.39
N ILE A 45 7.63 -0.89 4.88
CA ILE A 45 6.78 0.29 5.09
C ILE A 45 6.54 0.54 6.58
N TYR A 46 6.24 -0.50 7.36
CA TYR A 46 6.03 -0.37 8.80
C TYR A 46 7.28 0.13 9.52
N ARG A 47 8.43 -0.46 9.23
CA ARG A 47 9.72 -0.05 9.84
C ARG A 47 10.06 1.38 9.50
N ALA A 48 9.85 1.80 8.24
CA ALA A 48 10.05 3.17 7.83
C ALA A 48 9.09 4.11 8.57
N HIS A 49 7.79 3.80 8.62
CA HIS A 49 6.84 4.61 9.36
C HIS A 49 7.24 4.81 10.82
N GLU A 50 7.71 3.76 11.50
CA GLU A 50 8.13 3.84 12.90
C GLU A 50 9.43 4.61 13.10
N ALA A 51 10.36 4.51 12.15
CA ALA A 51 11.66 5.16 12.25
C ALA A 51 11.64 6.66 11.88
N ILE A 52 10.87 7.02 10.84
CA ILE A 52 10.88 8.38 10.26
C ILE A 52 9.51 9.07 10.30
N GLY A 53 8.47 8.39 10.76
CA GLY A 53 7.10 8.88 10.72
C GLY A 53 6.42 8.65 9.36
N PRO A 54 5.21 9.21 9.17
CA PRO A 54 4.38 9.00 7.97
C PRO A 54 4.87 9.79 6.75
N TYR A 55 6.11 9.54 6.30
CA TYR A 55 6.76 10.24 5.19
C TYR A 55 6.01 10.15 3.84
N TYR A 56 5.12 9.18 3.72
CA TYR A 56 4.31 8.90 2.53
C TYR A 56 2.94 9.60 2.55
N VAL A 57 2.62 10.40 3.57
CA VAL A 57 1.42 11.25 3.57
C VAL A 57 1.70 12.45 2.67
N VAL A 58 0.94 12.55 1.59
CA VAL A 58 1.17 13.55 0.53
C VAL A 58 0.18 14.72 0.60
N GLY A 59 -0.86 14.61 1.42
CA GLY A 59 -1.82 15.68 1.69
C GLY A 59 -2.90 15.25 2.69
N PRO A 60 -3.75 16.18 3.14
CA PRO A 60 -4.88 15.86 4.01
C PRO A 60 -5.75 14.76 3.41
N GLY A 61 -5.88 13.63 4.13
CA GLY A 61 -6.67 12.48 3.69
C GLY A 61 -6.01 11.58 2.61
N ILE A 62 -4.79 11.87 2.17
CA ILE A 62 -4.13 11.14 1.07
C ILE A 62 -2.75 10.63 1.49
N ALA A 63 -2.56 9.31 1.39
CA ALA A 63 -1.31 8.62 1.65
C ALA A 63 -0.90 7.74 0.47
N MET A 64 0.40 7.63 0.20
CA MET A 64 0.97 6.77 -0.84
C MET A 64 2.04 5.85 -0.25
N PRO A 65 1.68 4.86 0.58
CA PRO A 65 2.65 3.98 1.23
C PRO A 65 3.51 3.26 0.20
N HIS A 66 4.82 3.35 0.36
CA HIS A 66 5.80 2.68 -0.51
C HIS A 66 7.06 2.34 0.29
N ALA A 67 7.92 1.52 -0.29
CA ALA A 67 9.28 1.25 0.18
C ALA A 67 10.19 1.11 -1.04
N ARG A 68 11.47 0.77 -0.84
CA ARG A 68 12.40 0.61 -1.95
C ARG A 68 12.11 -0.66 -2.75
N PRO A 69 12.41 -0.72 -4.05
CA PRO A 69 12.20 -1.92 -4.86
C PRO A 69 12.86 -3.17 -4.28
N GLU A 70 14.09 -3.05 -3.77
CA GLU A 70 14.84 -4.15 -3.16
C GLU A 70 14.17 -4.72 -1.90
N GLU A 71 13.18 -4.04 -1.32
CA GLU A 71 12.39 -4.50 -0.16
C GLU A 71 11.25 -5.46 -0.54
N GLY A 72 11.14 -5.86 -1.81
CA GLY A 72 10.24 -6.95 -2.22
C GLY A 72 9.29 -6.61 -3.34
N VAL A 73 9.68 -5.77 -4.28
CA VAL A 73 8.87 -5.50 -5.49
C VAL A 73 9.24 -6.51 -6.58
N ASN A 74 8.23 -7.22 -7.11
CA ASN A 74 8.39 -8.16 -8.22
C ASN A 74 8.02 -7.51 -9.57
N LYS A 75 7.02 -6.62 -9.59
CA LYS A 75 6.56 -5.89 -10.78
C LYS A 75 5.98 -4.53 -10.41
N LEU A 76 5.94 -3.63 -11.38
CA LEU A 76 5.27 -2.34 -11.23
C LEU A 76 3.77 -2.56 -10.93
N SER A 77 3.27 -1.95 -9.87
CA SER A 77 1.87 -2.10 -9.44
C SER A 77 1.39 -0.92 -8.59
N LEU A 78 0.07 -0.70 -8.55
CA LEU A 78 -0.59 0.30 -7.72
C LEU A 78 -1.87 -0.31 -7.13
N ALA A 79 -2.18 0.00 -5.87
CA ALA A 79 -3.40 -0.44 -5.20
C ALA A 79 -4.00 0.70 -4.35
N PRO A 80 -5.06 1.36 -4.83
CA PRO A 80 -5.77 2.38 -4.08
C PRO A 80 -6.64 1.75 -3.00
N LYS A 81 -6.68 2.41 -1.84
CA LYS A 81 -7.60 2.08 -0.76
C LYS A 81 -8.32 3.34 -0.31
N ASP A 82 -9.64 3.26 -0.23
CA ASP A 82 -10.50 4.34 0.26
C ASP A 82 -11.37 3.90 1.45
N VAL A 83 -11.82 4.86 2.25
CA VAL A 83 -12.78 4.67 3.34
C VAL A 83 -14.01 5.52 3.05
N TYR A 84 -15.21 4.91 3.10
CA TYR A 84 -16.49 5.59 2.86
C TYR A 84 -17.35 5.66 4.13
#